data_AF-A0A8J2NWC3-F1
#
_entry.id   AF-A0A8J2NWC3-F1
#
_cell.length_a   1.000
_cell.length_b   1.000
_cell.length_c   1.000
_cell.angle_alpha   90.00
_cell.angle_beta   90.00
_cell.angle_gamma   90.00
#
_symmetry.space_group_name_H-M   'P 1'
#
loop_
_entity.id
_entity.type
_entity.pdbx_description
1 polymer ?
#
loop_
_entity_poly.entity_id
_entity_poly.type
_entity_poly.pdbx_seq_one_letter_code
_entity_poly.pdbx_strand_id
1 'polypeptide(L)'
;MTKRLTDMEKTFTGRMEELEARIDDMEEESSSLKSQIMALQEENQELRKKVEINELKSDRLARKNNLMFYGLPEGEQETRGKLHENLNKFIPEALEVGGIYIDDAYRTGTYKKRQHRAVKV
;
A
#
# COMPACT_ATOMS: atom_id res chain seq x y z
N MET A 1 -24.97 -30.83 63.53
CA MET A 1 -24.36 -31.08 62.20
C MET A 1 -25.14 -30.41 61.06
N THR A 2 -26.47 -30.42 61.10
CA THR A 2 -27.34 -29.87 60.04
C THR A 2 -27.06 -28.42 59.65
N LYS A 3 -26.94 -27.48 60.60
CA LYS A 3 -26.74 -26.05 60.29
C LYS A 3 -25.51 -25.73 59.43
N ARG A 4 -24.38 -26.41 59.69
CA ARG A 4 -23.14 -26.22 58.90
C ARG A 4 -23.29 -26.70 57.45
N LEU A 5 -24.05 -27.77 57.22
CA LEU A 5 -24.35 -28.27 55.88
C LEU A 5 -25.22 -27.27 55.12
N THR A 6 -26.23 -26.69 55.78
CA THR A 6 -27.12 -25.69 55.18
C THR A 6 -26.38 -24.40 54.81
N ASP A 7 -25.47 -23.94 55.68
CA ASP A 7 -24.64 -22.75 55.41
C ASP A 7 -23.68 -22.98 54.23
N MET A 8 -23.13 -24.20 54.11
CA MET A 8 -22.30 -24.58 52.96
C MET A 8 -23.11 -24.60 51.67
N GLU A 9 -24.26 -25.27 51.65
CA GLU A 9 -25.14 -25.30 50.46
C GLU A 9 -25.46 -23.89 49.99
N LYS A 10 -25.88 -23.01 50.90
CA LYS A 10 -26.20 -21.62 50.55
C LYS A 10 -25.00 -20.87 49.95
N THR A 11 -23.81 -21.11 50.47
CA THR A 11 -22.57 -20.51 49.96
C THR A 11 -22.23 -21.05 48.56
N PHE A 12 -22.41 -22.35 48.34
CA PHE A 12 -22.17 -22.96 47.03
C PHE A 12 -23.19 -22.48 45.99
N THR A 13 -24.47 -22.42 46.34
CA THR A 13 -25.52 -21.91 45.45
C THR A 13 -25.23 -20.47 45.05
N GLY A 14 -24.90 -19.58 46.00
CA GLY A 14 -24.59 -18.19 45.68
C GLY A 14 -23.36 -18.05 44.76
N ARG A 15 -22.34 -18.90 44.94
CA ARG A 15 -21.18 -18.92 44.03
C ARG A 15 -21.50 -19.47 42.65
N MET A 16 -22.45 -20.40 42.53
CA MET A 16 -22.90 -20.89 41.23
C MET A 16 -23.66 -19.81 40.48
N GLU A 17 -24.60 -19.11 41.13
CA GLU A 17 -25.34 -17.99 40.54
C GLU A 17 -24.40 -16.87 40.05
N GLU A 18 -23.37 -16.53 40.84
CA GLU A 18 -22.37 -15.52 40.45
C GLU A 18 -21.52 -15.96 39.24
N LEU A 19 -21.16 -17.25 39.18
CA LEU A 19 -20.42 -17.79 38.04
C LEU A 19 -21.28 -17.86 36.77
N GLU A 20 -22.56 -18.22 36.89
CA GLU A 20 -23.52 -18.23 35.78
C GLU A 20 -23.69 -16.83 35.20
N ALA A 21 -23.95 -15.82 36.04
CA ALA A 21 -24.07 -14.43 35.58
C ALA A 21 -22.81 -13.95 34.85
N ARG A 22 -21.63 -14.32 35.37
CA ARG A 22 -20.35 -13.95 34.75
C ARG A 22 -20.09 -14.68 33.43
N ILE A 23 -20.59 -15.90 33.27
CA ILE A 23 -20.55 -16.61 31.99
C ILE A 23 -21.42 -15.90 30.97
N ASP A 24 -22.65 -15.52 31.36
CA ASP A 24 -23.57 -14.79 30.48
C ASP A 24 -22.96 -13.46 30.00
N ASP A 25 -22.37 -12.68 30.92
CA ASP A 25 -21.66 -11.44 30.58
C ASP A 25 -20.51 -11.68 29.58
N MET A 26 -19.73 -12.76 29.78
CA MET A 26 -18.63 -13.12 28.90
C MET A 26 -19.11 -13.59 27.52
N GLU A 27 -20.26 -14.27 27.45
CA GLU A 27 -20.86 -14.69 26.18
C GLU A 27 -21.36 -13.48 25.38
N GLU A 28 -21.96 -12.49 26.04
CA GLU A 28 -22.37 -11.24 25.41
C GLU A 28 -21.18 -10.44 24.88
N GLU A 29 -20.13 -10.28 25.69
CA GLU A 29 -18.90 -9.59 25.28
C GLU A 29 -18.24 -10.30 24.09
N SER A 30 -18.17 -11.64 24.13
CA SER A 30 -17.60 -12.45 23.04
C SER A 30 -18.38 -12.28 21.73
N SER A 31 -19.72 -12.25 21.80
CA SER A 31 -20.58 -12.00 20.64
C SER A 31 -20.39 -10.59 20.06
N SER A 32 -20.28 -9.58 20.93
CA SER A 32 -20.01 -8.19 20.53
C SER A 32 -18.65 -8.05 19.85
N LEU A 33 -17.58 -8.60 20.44
CA LEU A 33 -16.24 -8.58 19.88
C LEU A 33 -16.18 -9.28 18.52
N LYS A 34 -16.85 -10.42 18.38
CA LYS A 34 -16.93 -11.14 17.10
C LYS A 34 -17.57 -10.29 16.01
N SER A 35 -18.64 -9.57 16.34
CA SER A 35 -19.32 -8.67 15.40
C SER A 35 -18.43 -7.50 14.98
N GLN A 36 -17.70 -6.89 15.92
CA GLN A 36 -16.74 -5.82 15.61
C GLN A 36 -15.59 -6.30 14.72
N ILE A 37 -15.06 -7.50 14.98
CA ILE A 37 -14.01 -8.10 14.15
C ILE A 37 -14.50 -8.29 12.71
N MET A 38 -15.73 -8.78 12.51
CA MET A 38 -16.28 -8.97 11.16
C MET A 38 -16.42 -7.64 10.42
N ALA A 39 -16.93 -6.59 11.08
CA ALA A 39 -17.04 -5.26 10.49
C ALA A 39 -15.67 -4.68 10.09
N LEU A 40 -14.66 -4.81 10.96
CA LEU A 40 -13.29 -4.37 10.66
C LEU A 40 -12.66 -5.16 9.51
N GLN A 41 -12.95 -6.45 9.39
CA GLN A 41 -12.47 -7.27 8.29
C GLN A 41 -13.05 -6.83 6.95
N GLU A 42 -14.35 -6.50 6.91
CA GLU A 42 -15.00 -5.98 5.71
C GLU A 42 -14.42 -4.63 5.28
N GLU A 43 -14.27 -3.70 6.23
CA GLU A 43 -13.66 -2.38 5.96
C GLU A 43 -12.22 -2.52 5.45
N ASN A 44 -11.42 -3.40 6.06
CA ASN A 44 -10.04 -3.62 5.63
C ASN A 44 -9.97 -4.19 4.21
N GLN A 45 -10.87 -5.10 3.84
CA GLN A 45 -10.96 -5.62 2.48
C GLN A 45 -11.33 -4.53 1.47
N GLU A 46 -12.26 -3.64 1.81
CA GLU A 46 -12.64 -2.53 0.94
C GLU A 46 -11.48 -1.55 0.75
N LEU A 47 -10.77 -1.20 1.83
CA LEU A 47 -9.60 -0.34 1.77
C LEU A 47 -8.48 -0.95 0.91
N ARG A 48 -8.22 -2.25 1.04
CA ARG A 48 -7.24 -2.95 0.19
C ARG A 48 -7.59 -2.83 -1.29
N LYS A 49 -8.86 -3.04 -1.66
CA LYS A 49 -9.33 -2.86 -3.05
C LYS A 49 -9.14 -1.43 -3.54
N LYS A 50 -9.43 -0.43 -2.69
CA LYS A 50 -9.24 0.99 -3.04
C LYS A 50 -7.76 1.33 -3.26
N VAL A 51 -6.87 0.81 -2.42
CA VAL A 51 -5.42 0.99 -2.57
C VAL A 51 -4.94 0.37 -3.88
N GLU A 52 -5.32 -0.88 -4.18
CA GLU A 52 -4.94 -1.57 -5.42
C GLU A 52 -5.39 -0.78 -6.66
N ILE A 53 -6.64 -0.29 -6.68
CA ILE A 53 -7.15 0.53 -7.78
C ILE A 53 -6.34 1.83 -7.93
N ASN A 54 -5.96 2.48 -6.82
CA ASN A 54 -5.18 3.70 -6.85
C ASN A 54 -3.74 3.45 -7.32
N GLU A 55 -3.12 2.35 -6.90
CA GLU A 55 -1.80 1.94 -7.40
C GLU A 55 -1.84 1.68 -8.91
N LEU A 56 -2.84 0.93 -9.40
CA LEU A 56 -3.03 0.68 -10.83
C LEU A 56 -3.26 1.98 -11.63
N LYS A 57 -4.04 2.92 -11.08
CA LYS A 57 -4.25 4.24 -11.69
C LYS A 57 -2.96 5.05 -11.70
N SER A 58 -2.21 5.06 -10.60
CA SER A 58 -0.92 5.74 -10.48
C SER A 58 0.07 5.20 -11.49
N ASP A 59 0.23 3.88 -11.58
CA ASP A 59 1.12 3.22 -12.54
C ASP A 59 0.73 3.50 -13.99
N ARG A 60 -0.58 3.55 -14.28
CA ARG A 60 -1.08 3.89 -15.61
C ARG A 60 -0.80 5.35 -15.95
N LEU A 61 -1.02 6.27 -15.01
CA LEU A 61 -0.76 7.70 -15.19
C LEU A 61 0.74 7.97 -15.32
N ALA A 62 1.56 7.33 -14.48
CA ALA A 62 3.01 7.39 -14.57
C ALA A 62 3.47 6.93 -15.95
N ARG A 63 2.99 5.78 -16.46
CA ARG A 63 3.39 5.30 -17.81
C ARG A 63 2.85 6.14 -18.97
N LYS A 64 1.73 6.86 -18.82
CA LYS A 64 1.09 7.59 -19.92
C LYS A 64 1.91 8.74 -20.47
N ASN A 65 2.70 9.40 -19.63
CA ASN A 65 3.50 10.57 -20.05
C ASN A 65 4.96 10.23 -20.28
N ASN A 66 5.34 8.95 -20.11
CA ASN A 66 6.71 8.51 -20.29
C ASN A 66 6.95 8.03 -21.72
N LEU A 67 7.97 8.58 -22.37
CA LEU A 67 8.49 8.13 -23.65
C LEU A 67 9.83 7.42 -23.46
N MET A 68 10.05 6.38 -24.26
CA MET A 68 11.29 5.61 -24.25
C MET A 68 12.08 5.91 -25.52
N PHE A 69 13.28 6.48 -25.37
CA PHE A 69 14.21 6.71 -26.45
C PHE A 69 15.30 5.65 -26.44
N TYR A 70 15.51 5.00 -27.57
CA TYR A 70 16.53 3.97 -27.75
C TYR A 70 17.65 4.48 -28.66
N GLY A 71 18.89 4.03 -28.41
CA GLY A 71 20.03 4.36 -29.27
C GLY A 71 20.65 5.74 -29.03
N LEU A 72 20.18 6.50 -28.03
CA LEU A 72 20.83 7.75 -27.64
C LEU A 72 22.24 7.47 -27.08
N PRO A 73 23.30 8.10 -27.60
CA PRO A 73 24.66 7.89 -27.12
C PRO A 73 24.78 8.16 -25.62
N GLU A 74 25.55 7.34 -24.89
CA GLU A 74 25.86 7.57 -23.47
C GLU A 74 27.21 8.32 -23.38
N GLY A 75 27.24 9.44 -22.67
CA GLY A 75 28.47 10.16 -22.37
C GLY A 75 29.25 9.50 -21.22
N GLU A 76 30.59 9.60 -21.24
CA GLU A 76 31.47 9.00 -20.22
C GLU A 76 31.20 9.50 -18.78
N GLN A 77 30.64 10.71 -18.64
CA GLN A 77 30.23 11.31 -17.36
C GLN A 77 28.82 11.90 -17.45
N GLU A 78 27.91 11.18 -18.10
CA GLU A 78 26.51 11.57 -18.17
C GLU A 78 25.86 11.50 -16.77
N THR A 79 25.40 12.64 -16.28
CA THR A 79 24.57 12.73 -15.07
C THR A 79 23.12 12.93 -15.47
N ARG A 80 22.19 12.61 -14.56
CA ARG A 80 20.74 12.82 -14.79
C ARG A 80 20.42 14.26 -15.21
N GLY A 81 21.00 15.25 -14.53
CA GLY A 81 20.82 16.67 -14.86
C GLY A 81 21.33 17.04 -16.26
N LYS A 82 22.52 16.57 -16.63
CA LYS A 82 23.07 16.82 -17.99
C LYS A 82 22.23 16.17 -19.08
N LEU A 83 21.73 14.96 -18.84
CA LEU A 83 20.84 14.27 -19.78
C LEU A 83 19.52 15.05 -19.97
N HIS A 84 18.92 15.50 -18.88
CA HIS A 84 17.70 16.31 -18.88
C HIS A 84 17.88 17.64 -19.62
N GLU A 85 18.96 18.37 -19.34
CA GLU A 85 19.29 19.61 -20.05
C GLU A 85 19.51 19.40 -21.55
N ASN A 86 20.22 18.33 -21.93
CA ASN A 86 20.47 18.00 -23.33
C ASN A 86 19.17 17.68 -24.07
N LEU A 87 18.27 16.90 -23.47
CA LEU A 87 17.01 16.53 -24.10
C LEU A 87 16.03 17.69 -24.20
N ASN A 88 16.00 18.59 -23.22
CA ASN A 88 15.18 19.81 -23.29
C ASN A 88 15.63 20.75 -24.42
N LYS A 89 16.88 20.65 -24.89
CA LYS A 89 17.35 21.37 -26.08
C LYS A 89 17.09 20.58 -27.36
N PHE A 90 17.49 19.31 -27.37
CA PHE A 90 17.48 18.47 -28.56
C PHE A 90 16.06 18.13 -29.05
N ILE A 91 15.13 17.78 -28.15
CA ILE A 91 13.79 17.32 -28.57
C ILE A 91 12.99 18.43 -29.27
N PRO A 92 12.89 19.66 -28.73
CA PRO A 92 12.23 20.76 -29.44
C PRO A 92 12.87 21.08 -30.80
N GLU A 93 14.20 21.04 -30.87
CA GLU A 93 14.96 21.29 -32.11
C GLU A 93 14.68 20.21 -33.16
N ALA A 94 14.78 18.93 -32.78
CA ALA A 94 14.59 17.80 -33.69
C ALA A 94 13.15 17.66 -34.20
N LEU A 95 12.16 18.15 -33.44
CA LEU A 95 10.75 18.09 -33.80
C LEU A 95 10.22 19.39 -34.41
N GLU A 96 11.05 20.44 -34.48
CA GLU A 96 10.67 21.77 -34.97
C GLU A 96 9.43 22.37 -34.26
N VAL A 97 9.27 22.06 -32.97
CA VAL A 97 8.13 22.52 -32.15
C VAL A 97 8.59 23.20 -30.87
N GLY A 98 7.89 24.28 -30.50
CA GLY A 98 8.07 24.96 -29.23
C GLY A 98 7.15 24.39 -28.13
N GLY A 99 7.43 24.74 -26.88
CA GLY A 99 6.53 24.48 -25.74
C GLY A 99 6.53 23.04 -25.22
N ILE A 100 7.50 22.20 -25.61
CA ILE A 100 7.73 20.90 -24.97
C ILE A 100 8.45 21.15 -23.63
N TYR A 101 7.90 20.59 -22.56
CA TYR A 101 8.51 20.56 -21.23
C TYR A 101 8.76 19.12 -20.82
N ILE A 102 10.02 18.79 -20.56
CA ILE A 102 10.41 17.49 -20.01
C ILE A 102 10.54 17.65 -18.51
N ASP A 103 9.72 16.92 -17.76
CA ASP A 103 9.74 16.95 -16.29
C ASP A 103 11.02 16.28 -15.75
N ASP A 104 11.38 15.13 -16.31
CA ASP A 104 12.52 14.34 -15.86
C ASP A 104 13.08 13.47 -17.00
N ALA A 105 14.35 13.08 -16.91
CA ALA A 105 14.95 12.17 -17.89
C ALA A 105 16.06 11.33 -17.26
N TYR A 106 16.01 10.01 -17.47
CA TYR A 106 17.03 9.10 -16.95
C TYR A 106 17.22 7.84 -17.79
N ARG A 107 18.43 7.30 -17.76
CA ARG A 107 18.76 6.00 -18.35
C ARG A 107 18.13 4.87 -17.53
N THR A 108 17.57 3.89 -18.21
CA THR A 108 16.95 2.71 -17.61
C THR A 108 17.80 1.45 -17.83
N GLY A 109 17.81 0.56 -16.84
CA GLY A 109 18.56 -0.69 -16.91
C GLY A 109 20.05 -0.57 -16.57
N THR A 110 20.76 -1.69 -16.69
CA THR A 110 22.17 -1.81 -16.35
C THR A 110 23.08 -1.42 -17.51
N TYR A 111 24.20 -0.76 -17.20
CA TYR A 111 25.18 -0.38 -18.22
C TYR A 111 25.85 -1.61 -18.82
N LYS A 112 25.94 -1.64 -20.15
CA LYS A 112 26.64 -2.68 -20.90
C LYS A 112 27.58 -2.04 -21.90
N LYS A 113 28.85 -2.44 -21.86
CA LYS A 113 29.87 -1.97 -22.80
C LYS A 113 29.41 -2.35 -24.23
N ARG A 114 29.14 -1.34 -25.08
CA ARG A 114 28.61 -1.42 -26.46
C ARG A 114 27.09 -1.43 -26.64
N GLN A 115 26.30 -1.16 -25.60
CA GLN A 115 24.86 -0.99 -25.75
C GLN A 115 24.42 0.27 -25.01
N HIS A 116 23.75 1.18 -25.73
CA HIS A 116 23.13 2.34 -25.12
C HIS A 116 21.85 1.94 -24.39
N ARG A 117 21.76 2.33 -23.13
CA ARG A 117 20.55 2.21 -22.32
C ARG A 117 19.46 3.12 -22.87
N ALA A 118 18.23 2.63 -22.78
CA ALA A 118 17.07 3.42 -23.14
C ALA A 118 16.92 4.59 -22.16
N VAL A 119 16.60 5.76 -22.68
CA VAL A 119 16.23 6.92 -21.86
C VAL A 119 14.73 6.93 -21.69
N LYS A 120 14.29 7.05 -20.44
CA LYS A 120 12.91 7.35 -20.10
C LYS A 120 12.81 8.85 -19.84
N VAL A 121 11.85 9.48 -20.49
CA VAL A 121 11.56 10.92 -20.49
C VAL A 121 10.10 11.12 -20.18
#